data_AF-A0A917MJW0-F1
#
_entry.id   AF-A0A917MJW0-F1
#
_cell.length_a   1.000
_cell.length_b   1.000
_cell.length_c   1.000
_cell.angle_alpha   90.00
_cell.angle_beta   90.00
_cell.angle_gamma   90.00
#
_symmetry.space_group_name_H-M   'P 1'
#
loop_
_entity.id
_entity.type
_entity.pdbx_description
1 polymer ?
#
loop_
_entity_poly.entity_id
_entity_poly.type
_entity_poly.pdbx_seq_one_letter_code
_entity_poly.pdbx_strand_id
1 'polypeptide(L)'
;MANNSIRPIIVKKVKKSAHAHHGGAWKIAYADFVTAMMAFFLLMWLISMTTQEQKTGLANYFSPPNVSPTTSGSGGILMGSAIDKPGSKASDIRDAPVGGTGRVSDREPSPPTALIRDPSRPIASGANQSAAASIREALQKMPEYTELSRNIVVEATKEGVNVSLTDQDGRSMFPEGSVNPYERTRLVLVALAPTLRRLNNRLSVTGHTAATRPGAQGSDSWSLSAGRAVSVREILSNAGFPSNRFTSVAGRADTEPVFPDNPHLASNQRLTITLINEAPPMPPGAFR
;
A
#
# COMPACT_ATOMS: atom_id res chain seq x y z
N MET A 1 -61.41 -3.72 -86.15
CA MET A 1 -62.36 -3.14 -85.18
C MET A 1 -61.74 -3.19 -83.79
N ALA A 2 -61.73 -2.05 -83.11
CA ALA A 2 -61.45 -1.78 -81.67
C ALA A 2 -60.17 -2.35 -81.02
N ASN A 3 -59.17 -1.47 -80.92
CA ASN A 3 -57.99 -1.58 -80.07
C ASN A 3 -58.39 -1.28 -78.60
N ASN A 4 -58.52 -2.30 -77.75
CA ASN A 4 -58.86 -2.10 -76.34
C ASN A 4 -57.60 -1.85 -75.52
N SER A 5 -57.15 -0.58 -75.52
CA SER A 5 -56.03 -0.11 -74.72
C SER A 5 -56.35 -0.24 -73.22
N ILE A 6 -55.85 -1.31 -72.59
CA ILE A 6 -55.77 -1.41 -71.13
C ILE A 6 -54.81 -0.33 -70.66
N ARG A 7 -55.36 0.76 -70.11
CA ARG A 7 -54.56 1.81 -69.49
C ARG A 7 -54.13 1.29 -68.11
N PRO A 8 -52.84 1.21 -67.78
CA PRO A 8 -52.42 0.76 -66.46
C PRO A 8 -52.87 1.79 -65.41
N ILE A 9 -53.67 1.34 -64.44
CA ILE A 9 -54.07 2.14 -63.28
C ILE A 9 -52.88 2.22 -62.33
N ILE A 10 -52.23 3.38 -62.29
CA ILE A 10 -51.12 3.63 -61.35
C ILE A 10 -51.70 4.18 -60.05
N VAL A 11 -51.83 3.32 -59.04
CA VAL A 11 -52.20 3.75 -57.68
C VAL A 11 -50.94 4.28 -56.97
N LYS A 12 -50.77 5.61 -56.95
CA LYS A 12 -49.69 6.25 -56.16
C LYS A 12 -50.07 6.27 -54.68
N LYS A 13 -49.66 5.23 -53.95
CA LYS A 13 -49.86 5.15 -52.49
C LYS A 13 -48.82 6.04 -51.80
N VAL A 14 -49.20 7.26 -51.43
CA VAL A 14 -48.33 8.15 -50.66
C VAL A 14 -48.30 7.64 -49.22
N LYS A 15 -47.26 6.88 -48.84
CA LYS A 15 -46.95 6.66 -47.42
C LYS A 15 -46.47 8.00 -46.85
N LYS A 16 -47.35 8.73 -46.16
CA LYS A 16 -46.91 9.76 -45.22
C LYS A 16 -46.24 9.04 -44.06
N SER A 17 -44.92 8.86 -44.18
CA SER A 17 -44.08 8.57 -43.03
C SER A 17 -44.18 9.78 -42.11
N ALA A 18 -44.90 9.67 -41.01
CA ALA A 18 -44.67 10.58 -39.89
C ALA A 18 -43.18 10.43 -39.54
N HIS A 19 -42.41 11.52 -39.65
CA HIS A 19 -41.04 11.52 -39.18
C HIS A 19 -41.07 11.11 -37.72
N ALA A 20 -40.65 9.88 -37.43
CA ALA A 20 -40.36 9.50 -36.06
C ALA A 20 -39.36 10.53 -35.52
N HIS A 21 -39.62 11.02 -34.31
CA HIS A 21 -38.90 12.12 -33.67
C HIS A 21 -37.43 11.73 -33.37
N HIS A 22 -36.61 11.55 -34.40
CA HIS A 22 -35.21 11.12 -34.30
C HIS A 22 -34.28 12.24 -33.80
N GLY A 23 -34.80 13.43 -33.50
CA GLY A 23 -34.03 14.56 -32.98
C GLY A 23 -33.82 14.58 -31.45
N GLY A 24 -34.33 13.58 -30.71
CA GLY A 24 -34.24 13.51 -29.25
C GLY A 24 -33.23 12.48 -28.71
N ALA A 25 -32.94 11.43 -29.47
CA ALA A 25 -32.07 10.33 -29.02
C ALA A 25 -30.65 10.77 -28.68
N TRP A 26 -30.07 11.69 -29.47
CA TRP A 26 -28.74 12.23 -29.22
C TRP A 26 -28.70 13.14 -27.97
N LYS A 27 -29.81 13.82 -27.65
CA LYS A 27 -29.93 14.64 -26.43
C LYS A 27 -30.00 13.78 -25.18
N ILE A 28 -30.60 12.59 -25.28
CA ILE A 28 -30.66 11.62 -24.18
C ILE A 28 -29.27 11.04 -23.92
N ALA A 29 -28.53 10.68 -24.96
CA ALA A 29 -27.13 10.24 -24.83
C ALA A 29 -26.21 11.35 -24.29
N TYR A 30 -26.41 12.60 -24.73
CA TYR A 30 -25.67 13.75 -24.20
C TYR A 30 -26.01 14.05 -22.74
N ALA A 31 -27.29 13.97 -22.36
CA ALA A 31 -27.73 14.15 -20.98
C ALA A 31 -27.11 13.07 -20.06
N ASP A 32 -27.14 11.81 -20.50
CA ASP A 32 -26.53 10.69 -19.76
C ASP A 32 -25.01 10.88 -19.56
N PHE A 33 -24.31 11.29 -20.62
CA PHE A 33 -22.88 11.61 -20.54
C PHE A 33 -22.58 12.74 -19.56
N VAL A 34 -23.37 13.82 -19.58
CA VAL A 34 -23.21 14.95 -18.64
C VAL A 34 -23.52 14.52 -17.21
N THR A 35 -24.53 13.67 -16.98
CA THR A 35 -24.83 13.17 -15.63
C THR A 35 -23.77 12.22 -15.11
N ALA A 36 -23.18 11.37 -15.96
CA ALA A 36 -22.06 10.52 -15.59
C ALA A 36 -20.82 11.36 -15.21
N MET A 37 -20.53 12.41 -15.98
CA MET A 37 -19.43 13.34 -15.69
C MET A 37 -19.69 14.18 -14.43
N MET A 38 -20.94 14.60 -14.19
CA MET A 38 -21.35 15.30 -12.98
C MET A 38 -21.18 14.39 -11.74
N ALA A 39 -21.63 13.13 -11.82
CA ALA A 39 -21.46 12.17 -10.73
C ALA A 39 -19.99 11.88 -10.43
N PHE A 40 -19.17 11.71 -11.48
CA PHE A 40 -17.73 11.54 -11.34
C PHE A 40 -17.05 12.78 -10.73
N PHE A 41 -17.46 13.98 -11.16
CA PHE A 41 -16.95 15.23 -10.61
C PHE A 41 -17.34 15.41 -9.14
N LEU A 42 -18.60 15.14 -8.76
CA LEU A 42 -19.04 15.19 -7.36
C LEU A 42 -18.29 14.19 -6.49
N LEU A 43 -18.03 12.97 -6.99
CA LEU A 43 -17.22 11.98 -6.30
C LEU A 43 -15.79 12.47 -6.09
N MET A 44 -15.16 12.99 -7.15
CA MET A 44 -13.78 13.45 -7.08
C MET A 44 -13.65 14.74 -6.26
N TRP A 45 -14.67 15.59 -6.26
CA TRP A 45 -14.80 16.76 -5.40
C TRP A 45 -14.93 16.36 -3.93
N LEU A 46 -15.75 15.34 -3.61
CA LEU A 46 -15.83 14.78 -2.26
C LEU A 46 -14.48 14.23 -1.79
N ILE A 47 -13.76 13.53 -2.68
CA ILE A 47 -12.41 13.01 -2.41
C ILE A 47 -11.41 14.17 -2.22
N SER A 48 -11.54 15.28 -2.94
CA SER A 48 -10.64 16.43 -2.78
C SER A 48 -10.83 17.15 -1.44
N MET A 49 -12.07 17.27 -0.95
CA MET A 49 -12.36 17.92 0.33
C MET A 49 -12.20 17.01 1.56
N THR A 50 -12.15 15.68 1.37
CA THR A 50 -11.97 14.74 2.48
C THR A 50 -10.50 14.66 2.88
N THR A 51 -10.27 14.72 4.19
CA THR A 51 -8.93 14.56 4.75
C THR A 51 -8.44 13.12 4.54
N GLN A 52 -7.12 12.91 4.52
CA GLN A 52 -6.56 11.57 4.30
C GLN A 52 -7.03 10.55 5.35
N GLU A 53 -7.35 11.01 6.56
CA GLU A 53 -7.89 10.20 7.66
C GLU A 53 -9.30 9.65 7.36
N GLN A 54 -10.15 10.43 6.69
CA GLN A 54 -11.51 9.99 6.31
C GLN A 54 -11.47 8.97 5.18
N LYS A 55 -10.53 9.11 4.23
CA LYS A 55 -10.31 8.15 3.14
C LYS A 55 -9.81 6.81 3.65
N THR A 56 -8.89 6.81 4.63
CA THR A 56 -8.42 5.57 5.27
C THR A 56 -9.52 4.91 6.10
N GLY A 57 -10.35 5.69 6.78
CA GLY A 57 -11.52 5.18 7.51
C GLY A 57 -12.53 4.46 6.60
N LEU A 58 -12.82 5.00 5.42
CA LEU A 58 -13.74 4.39 4.46
C LEU A 58 -13.14 3.14 3.79
N ALA A 59 -11.83 3.15 3.48
CA ALA A 59 -11.14 1.99 2.92
C ALA A 59 -11.19 0.78 3.87
N ASN A 60 -11.04 1.01 5.18
CA ASN A 60 -11.14 -0.04 6.19
C ASN A 60 -12.55 -0.64 6.31
N TYR A 61 -13.60 0.12 5.97
CA TYR A 61 -14.99 -0.36 5.97
C TYR A 61 -15.27 -1.30 4.79
N PHE A 62 -14.73 -1.00 3.61
CA PHE A 62 -14.91 -1.81 2.40
C PHE A 62 -13.86 -2.92 2.24
N SER A 63 -12.77 -2.87 3.01
CA SER A 63 -11.75 -3.93 3.08
C SER A 63 -11.41 -4.21 4.54
N PRO A 64 -12.31 -4.89 5.27
CA PRO A 64 -12.00 -5.31 6.63
C PRO A 64 -10.76 -6.22 6.58
N PRO A 65 -9.72 -5.98 7.39
CA PRO A 65 -8.51 -6.80 7.41
C PRO A 65 -8.72 -8.24 7.94
N ASN A 66 -9.96 -8.70 8.07
CA ASN A 66 -10.34 -9.99 8.64
C ASN A 66 -11.08 -10.93 7.67
N VAL A 67 -10.95 -10.76 6.36
CA VAL A 67 -11.30 -11.84 5.42
C VAL A 67 -10.05 -12.67 5.15
N SER A 68 -9.78 -13.65 6.02
CA SER A 68 -8.83 -14.72 5.71
C SER A 68 -9.48 -15.67 4.71
N PRO A 69 -8.98 -15.82 3.46
CA PRO A 69 -9.30 -16.98 2.65
C PRO A 69 -8.45 -18.13 3.17
N THR A 70 -8.88 -18.80 4.25
CA THR A 70 -8.27 -20.06 4.67
C THR A 70 -8.64 -21.13 3.66
N THR A 71 -7.85 -21.23 2.58
CA THR A 71 -7.81 -22.39 1.68
C THR A 71 -6.74 -23.33 2.19
N SER A 72 -7.07 -24.11 3.22
CA SER A 72 -6.28 -25.27 3.62
C SER A 72 -7.21 -26.20 4.39
N GLY A 73 -7.79 -27.14 3.63
CA GLY A 73 -8.50 -28.26 4.21
C GLY A 73 -7.52 -29.18 4.92
N SER A 74 -7.46 -29.08 6.25
CA SER A 74 -7.22 -30.21 7.16
C SER A 74 -7.31 -29.73 8.59
N GLY A 75 -8.19 -30.32 9.39
CA GLY A 75 -8.01 -30.38 10.85
C GLY A 75 -9.09 -29.69 11.67
N GLY A 76 -10.20 -30.40 11.91
CA GLY A 76 -10.78 -30.51 13.25
C GLY A 76 -11.43 -29.26 13.85
N ILE A 77 -12.64 -28.94 13.40
CA ILE A 77 -13.67 -28.35 14.26
C ILE A 77 -14.08 -29.41 15.29
N LEU A 78 -13.34 -29.54 16.39
CA LEU A 78 -13.70 -30.22 17.65
C LEU A 78 -12.42 -30.35 18.50
N MET A 79 -12.18 -29.41 19.41
CA MET A 79 -11.66 -29.63 20.78
C MET A 79 -11.35 -28.28 21.42
N GLY A 80 -12.08 -27.96 22.48
CA GLY A 80 -11.85 -26.77 23.28
C GLY A 80 -10.48 -26.78 23.96
N SER A 81 -9.90 -25.60 24.11
CA SER A 81 -9.01 -25.26 25.21
C SER A 81 -9.39 -23.85 25.63
N ALA A 82 -10.25 -23.80 26.65
CA ALA A 82 -10.45 -22.60 27.44
C ALA A 82 -9.18 -22.35 28.26
N ILE A 83 -8.81 -21.08 28.44
CA ILE A 83 -8.44 -20.50 29.75
C ILE A 83 -8.29 -18.97 29.61
N ASP A 84 -9.35 -18.31 30.09
CA ASP A 84 -9.37 -17.16 30.98
C ASP A 84 -8.46 -15.94 30.70
N LYS A 85 -9.13 -14.86 30.29
CA LYS A 85 -8.89 -13.53 30.86
C LYS A 85 -10.21 -12.74 30.90
N PRO A 86 -10.67 -12.29 32.09
CA PRO A 86 -12.01 -11.73 32.25
C PRO A 86 -12.00 -10.23 31.94
N GLY A 87 -12.91 -9.77 31.07
CA GLY A 87 -13.13 -8.34 30.91
C GLY A 87 -13.51 -7.86 29.52
N SER A 88 -14.56 -8.42 28.93
CA SER A 88 -15.29 -7.73 27.86
C SER A 88 -16.70 -8.31 27.80
N LYS A 89 -17.62 -7.67 28.52
CA LYS A 89 -19.05 -7.90 28.31
C LYS A 89 -19.36 -7.40 26.90
N ALA A 90 -19.59 -8.34 25.99
CA ALA A 90 -20.33 -8.06 24.78
C ALA A 90 -21.75 -7.67 25.21
N SER A 91 -22.10 -6.40 25.05
CA SER A 91 -23.49 -5.97 25.19
C SER A 91 -24.25 -6.45 23.96
N ASP A 92 -25.20 -7.35 24.22
CA ASP A 92 -26.20 -7.85 23.29
C ASP A 92 -26.82 -6.74 22.43
N ILE A 93 -26.91 -7.02 21.14
CA ILE A 93 -27.80 -6.34 20.20
C ILE A 93 -29.21 -6.83 20.49
N ARG A 94 -30.12 -5.93 20.86
CA ARG A 94 -31.57 -6.18 20.85
C ARG A 94 -32.31 -5.11 20.06
N ASP A 95 -33.23 -5.63 19.27
CA ASP A 95 -34.18 -4.98 18.36
C ASP A 95 -35.06 -3.88 18.98
N ALA A 96 -35.57 -3.03 18.08
CA ALA A 96 -36.46 -1.86 18.19
C ALA A 96 -37.87 -2.12 18.79
N PRO A 97 -38.89 -1.21 18.69
CA PRO A 97 -38.98 0.26 18.61
C PRO A 97 -39.96 0.83 19.69
N VAL A 98 -40.23 2.16 19.71
CA VAL A 98 -41.55 2.83 19.89
C VAL A 98 -41.38 4.24 20.49
N GLY A 99 -42.21 5.18 20.02
CA GLY A 99 -42.08 6.62 20.24
C GLY A 99 -42.71 7.15 21.53
N GLY A 100 -42.60 8.46 21.73
CA GLY A 100 -43.25 9.14 22.86
C GLY A 100 -42.55 10.42 23.35
N THR A 101 -42.98 11.56 22.78
CA THR A 101 -43.19 12.87 23.42
C THR A 101 -42.09 13.50 24.31
N GLY A 102 -41.50 14.57 23.76
CA GLY A 102 -41.30 15.89 24.36
C GLY A 102 -41.03 16.04 25.87
N ARG A 103 -39.83 16.52 26.19
CA ARG A 103 -39.64 17.58 27.20
C ARG A 103 -38.31 18.28 26.99
N VAL A 104 -38.40 19.57 26.66
CA VAL A 104 -37.31 20.55 26.67
C VAL A 104 -36.98 20.87 28.13
N SER A 105 -35.71 20.72 28.50
CA SER A 105 -35.16 21.34 29.71
C SER A 105 -33.76 21.84 29.38
N ASP A 106 -33.62 23.16 29.43
CA ASP A 106 -32.38 23.90 29.30
C ASP A 106 -31.32 23.41 30.30
N ARG A 107 -30.09 23.22 29.81
CA ARG A 107 -28.89 23.13 30.66
C ARG A 107 -27.71 23.77 29.92
N GLU A 108 -27.15 24.79 30.57
CA GLU A 108 -26.00 25.61 30.14
C GLU A 108 -24.77 24.81 29.67
N PRO A 109 -23.95 25.39 28.79
CA PRO A 109 -22.78 24.73 28.22
C PRO A 109 -21.63 24.67 29.24
N SER A 110 -21.20 23.45 29.57
CA SER A 110 -19.94 23.22 30.29
C SER A 110 -18.74 23.33 29.32
N PRO A 111 -17.57 23.82 29.76
CA PRO A 111 -16.42 24.09 28.90
C PRO A 111 -15.85 22.79 28.28
N PRO A 112 -15.14 22.88 27.13
CA PRO A 112 -14.66 21.70 26.44
C PRO A 112 -13.64 20.98 27.32
N THR A 113 -14.04 19.81 27.81
CA THR A 113 -13.14 18.86 28.44
C THR A 113 -12.06 18.53 27.43
N ALA A 114 -10.83 18.89 27.78
CA ALA A 114 -9.64 18.59 27.01
C ALA A 114 -9.69 17.14 26.54
N LEU A 115 -9.45 16.97 25.24
CA LEU A 115 -9.25 15.71 24.55
C LEU A 115 -8.41 14.77 25.42
N ILE A 116 -9.06 13.86 26.14
CA ILE A 116 -8.39 12.68 26.68
C ILE A 116 -8.04 11.87 25.44
N ARG A 117 -6.84 12.15 24.92
CA ARG A 117 -6.20 11.45 23.84
C ARG A 117 -6.06 10.01 24.29
N ASP A 118 -6.93 9.17 23.73
CA ASP A 118 -6.88 7.72 23.84
C ASP A 118 -5.42 7.25 23.60
N PRO A 119 -4.70 6.72 24.61
CA PRO A 119 -3.28 6.36 24.51
C PRO A 119 -3.04 5.12 23.63
N SER A 120 -4.11 4.58 23.04
CA SER A 120 -4.15 3.32 22.29
C SER A 120 -3.89 3.47 20.79
N ARG A 121 -3.81 4.71 20.24
CA ARG A 121 -3.30 4.91 18.87
C ARG A 121 -1.81 4.60 18.87
N PRO A 122 -1.30 3.66 18.04
CA PRO A 122 0.08 3.23 18.13
C PRO A 122 1.00 4.41 17.81
N ILE A 123 1.66 4.96 18.84
CA ILE A 123 2.68 6.01 18.72
C ILE A 123 3.77 5.61 17.71
N ALA A 124 3.96 4.29 17.53
CA ALA A 124 4.82 3.69 16.53
C ALA A 124 4.49 4.11 15.08
N SER A 125 3.23 4.32 14.69
CA SER A 125 2.93 4.68 13.29
C SER A 125 3.38 6.11 12.96
N GLY A 126 3.24 7.05 13.90
CA GLY A 126 3.67 8.44 13.72
C GLY A 126 5.19 8.56 13.68
N ALA A 127 5.89 7.89 14.59
CA ALA A 127 7.36 7.88 14.61
C ALA A 127 7.94 7.29 13.31
N ASN A 128 7.36 6.21 12.80
CA ASN A 128 7.79 5.58 11.55
C ASN A 128 7.56 6.50 10.35
N GLN A 129 6.44 7.22 10.33
CA GLN A 129 6.14 8.19 9.27
C GLN A 129 7.14 9.35 9.29
N SER A 130 7.48 9.88 10.46
CA SER A 130 8.50 10.93 10.61
C SER A 130 9.88 10.44 10.18
N ALA A 131 10.30 9.25 10.62
CA ALA A 131 11.57 8.66 10.21
C ALA A 131 11.64 8.42 8.69
N ALA A 132 10.55 7.90 8.09
CA ALA A 132 10.43 7.72 6.65
C ALA A 132 10.52 9.07 5.91
N ALA A 133 9.88 10.13 6.41
CA ALA A 133 9.97 11.47 5.84
C ALA A 133 11.40 12.02 5.90
N SER A 134 12.09 11.89 7.05
CA SER A 134 13.49 12.32 7.20
C SER A 134 14.43 11.57 6.25
N ILE A 135 14.21 10.28 6.01
CA ILE A 135 14.99 9.50 5.05
C ILE A 135 14.74 10.00 3.63
N ARG A 136 13.48 10.19 3.23
CA ARG A 136 13.13 10.71 1.90
C ARG A 136 13.73 12.10 1.66
N GLU A 137 13.67 12.98 2.65
CA GLU A 137 14.26 14.32 2.56
C GLU A 137 15.78 14.24 2.41
N ALA A 138 16.44 13.38 3.18
CA ALA A 138 17.89 13.19 3.07
C ALA A 138 18.28 12.69 1.68
N LEU A 139 17.53 11.71 1.13
CA LEU A 139 17.74 11.17 -0.20
C LEU A 139 17.53 12.24 -1.29
N GLN A 140 16.49 13.08 -1.19
CA GLN A 140 16.19 14.14 -2.16
C GLN A 140 17.29 15.21 -2.28
N LYS A 141 18.12 15.40 -1.24
CA LYS A 141 19.23 16.35 -1.26
C LYS A 141 20.45 15.84 -2.04
N MET A 142 20.45 14.57 -2.45
CA MET A 142 21.58 13.94 -3.13
C MET A 142 21.39 14.01 -4.66
N PRO A 143 22.36 14.48 -5.43
CA PRO A 143 22.25 14.52 -6.89
C PRO A 143 22.11 13.11 -7.49
N GLU A 144 22.79 12.11 -6.94
CA GLU A 144 22.76 10.70 -7.37
C GLU A 144 21.39 10.04 -7.14
N TYR A 145 20.59 10.56 -6.20
CA TYR A 145 19.26 10.04 -5.92
C TYR A 145 18.30 10.28 -7.08
N THR A 146 18.45 11.36 -7.84
CA THR A 146 17.49 11.69 -8.92
C THR A 146 17.33 10.54 -9.91
N GLU A 147 18.45 9.89 -10.27
CA GLU A 147 18.44 8.74 -11.19
C GLU A 147 17.94 7.44 -10.54
N LEU A 148 18.19 7.28 -9.24
CA LEU A 148 17.89 6.10 -8.44
C LEU A 148 16.54 6.19 -7.70
N SER A 149 15.86 7.34 -7.76
CA SER A 149 14.63 7.63 -7.03
C SER A 149 13.50 6.65 -7.37
N ARG A 150 13.47 6.15 -8.61
CA ARG A 150 12.52 5.11 -9.05
C ARG A 150 12.84 3.72 -8.52
N ASN A 151 14.08 3.49 -8.10
CA ASN A 151 14.57 2.22 -7.57
C ASN A 151 14.53 2.18 -6.04
N ILE A 152 14.43 3.34 -5.37
CA ILE A 152 14.46 3.44 -3.91
C ILE A 152 13.04 3.71 -3.40
N VAL A 153 12.49 2.75 -2.68
CA VAL A 153 11.16 2.85 -2.06
C VAL A 153 11.33 2.94 -0.55
N VAL A 154 10.74 3.98 0.05
CA VAL A 154 10.73 4.17 1.50
C VAL A 154 9.31 4.02 2.01
N GLU A 155 9.07 3.04 2.87
CA GLU A 155 7.74 2.70 3.39
C GLU A 155 7.76 2.54 4.91
N ALA A 156 6.75 3.11 5.59
CA ALA A 156 6.55 2.91 7.01
C ALA A 156 5.73 1.63 7.23
N THR A 157 6.29 0.66 7.94
CA THR A 157 5.66 -0.62 8.27
C THR A 157 5.37 -0.71 9.77
N LYS A 158 4.75 -1.82 10.21
CA LYS A 158 4.53 -2.08 11.65
C LYS A 158 5.84 -2.32 12.41
N GLU A 159 6.80 -2.95 11.74
CA GLU A 159 8.13 -3.30 12.28
C GLU A 159 9.04 -2.08 12.35
N GLY A 160 8.79 -1.05 11.52
CA GLY A 160 9.58 0.17 11.50
C GLY A 160 9.53 0.89 10.15
N VAL A 161 10.69 1.22 9.57
CA VAL A 161 10.77 1.85 8.24
C VAL A 161 11.62 1.00 7.31
N ASN A 162 11.03 0.58 6.19
CA ASN A 162 11.72 -0.17 5.15
C ASN A 162 12.25 0.79 4.08
N VAL A 163 13.56 0.72 3.82
CA VAL A 163 14.23 1.36 2.69
C VAL A 163 14.63 0.25 1.72
N SER A 164 13.87 0.10 0.64
CA SER A 164 14.08 -0.95 -0.36
C SER A 164 14.76 -0.38 -1.59
N LEU A 165 15.90 -0.95 -1.96
CA LEU A 165 16.62 -0.69 -3.20
C LEU A 165 16.30 -1.83 -4.17
N THR A 166 15.47 -1.55 -5.17
CA THR A 166 14.95 -2.54 -6.11
C THR A 166 15.57 -2.35 -7.49
N ASP A 167 15.98 -3.44 -8.13
CA ASP A 167 16.49 -3.40 -9.49
C ASP A 167 15.35 -3.18 -10.50
N GLN A 168 15.65 -2.45 -11.57
CA GLN A 168 14.73 -2.24 -12.70
C GLN A 168 15.48 -2.39 -14.01
N ASP A 169 14.75 -2.64 -15.09
CA ASP A 169 15.30 -2.76 -16.43
C ASP A 169 16.16 -1.52 -16.79
N GLY A 170 17.43 -1.77 -17.13
CA GLY A 170 18.43 -0.75 -17.44
C GLY A 170 18.99 0.03 -16.25
N ARG A 171 18.54 -0.27 -15.01
CA ARG A 171 19.01 0.39 -13.77
C ARG A 171 19.14 -0.61 -12.62
N SER A 172 20.04 -1.58 -12.78
CA SER A 172 20.39 -2.50 -11.69
C SER A 172 21.30 -1.82 -10.63
N MET A 173 21.19 -2.26 -9.38
CA MET A 173 22.03 -1.83 -8.26
C MET A 173 23.30 -2.66 -8.12
N PHE A 174 23.31 -3.88 -8.66
CA PHE A 174 24.41 -4.82 -8.58
C PHE A 174 24.71 -5.40 -9.97
N PRO A 175 25.98 -5.51 -10.39
CA PRO A 175 26.31 -6.31 -11.55
C PRO A 175 25.73 -7.73 -11.45
N GLU A 176 25.43 -8.33 -12.59
CA GLU A 176 24.94 -9.70 -12.66
C GLU A 176 25.92 -10.66 -11.97
N GLY A 177 25.41 -11.50 -11.07
CA GLY A 177 26.22 -12.42 -10.26
C GLY A 177 27.15 -11.78 -9.22
N SER A 178 27.16 -10.45 -9.08
CA SER A 178 28.02 -9.74 -8.12
C SER A 178 27.31 -9.48 -6.78
N VAL A 179 28.07 -9.62 -5.69
CA VAL A 179 27.68 -9.17 -4.35
C VAL A 179 27.98 -7.69 -4.10
N ASN A 180 28.90 -7.11 -4.88
CA ASN A 180 29.30 -5.72 -4.75
C ASN A 180 28.40 -4.83 -5.61
N PRO A 181 27.83 -3.75 -5.04
CA PRO A 181 26.97 -2.85 -5.79
C PRO A 181 27.77 -1.99 -6.78
N TYR A 182 27.07 -1.41 -7.76
CA TYR A 182 27.65 -0.35 -8.59
C TYR A 182 28.03 0.88 -7.75
N GLU A 183 28.97 1.67 -8.26
CA GLU A 183 29.48 2.86 -7.57
C GLU A 183 28.36 3.85 -7.19
N ARG A 184 27.40 4.07 -8.08
CA ARG A 184 26.23 4.93 -7.83
C ARG A 184 25.42 4.48 -6.60
N THR A 185 25.23 3.17 -6.44
CA THR A 185 24.48 2.59 -5.32
C THR A 185 25.31 2.70 -4.04
N ARG A 186 26.62 2.48 -4.14
CA ARG A 186 27.56 2.68 -3.03
C ARG A 186 27.50 4.11 -2.49
N LEU A 187 27.51 5.12 -3.37
CA LEU A 187 27.43 6.53 -2.99
C LEU A 187 26.13 6.85 -2.24
N VAL A 188 24.99 6.33 -2.70
CA VAL A 188 23.70 6.49 -1.99
C VAL A 188 23.76 5.86 -0.60
N LEU A 189 24.30 4.65 -0.45
CA LEU A 189 24.43 3.98 0.85
C LEU A 189 25.33 4.77 1.81
N VAL A 190 26.46 5.27 1.32
CA VAL A 190 27.40 6.11 2.10
C VAL A 190 26.70 7.40 2.55
N ALA A 191 25.96 8.05 1.66
CA ALA A 191 25.27 9.30 1.96
C ALA A 191 24.05 9.09 2.89
N LEU A 192 23.46 7.89 2.89
CA LEU A 192 22.35 7.52 3.77
C LEU A 192 22.81 7.24 5.22
N ALA A 193 24.02 6.71 5.41
CA ALA A 193 24.55 6.31 6.72
C ALA A 193 24.48 7.41 7.82
N PRO A 194 24.85 8.68 7.57
CA PRO A 194 24.71 9.76 8.55
C PRO A 194 23.26 9.98 9.02
N THR A 195 22.29 9.83 8.12
CA THR A 195 20.86 9.97 8.44
C THR A 195 20.37 8.79 9.28
N LEU A 196 20.73 7.57 8.91
CA LEU A 196 20.41 6.36 9.69
C LEU A 196 21.00 6.41 11.10
N ARG A 197 22.21 6.99 11.23
CA ARG A 197 22.86 7.16 12.53
C ARG A 197 22.06 8.07 13.45
N ARG A 198 21.53 9.20 12.95
CA ARG A 198 20.74 10.17 13.73
C ARG A 198 19.41 9.62 14.25
N LEU A 199 18.80 8.67 13.54
CA LEU A 199 17.51 8.10 13.91
C LEU A 199 17.58 7.13 15.09
N ASN A 200 18.78 6.74 15.55
CA ASN A 200 19.02 5.83 16.69
C ASN A 200 18.41 4.41 16.60
N ASN A 201 17.62 4.08 15.57
CA ASN A 201 17.07 2.73 15.35
C ASN A 201 18.14 1.67 15.05
N ARG A 202 17.89 0.43 15.46
CA ARG A 202 18.65 -0.72 14.95
C ARG A 202 18.26 -1.04 13.50
N LEU A 203 19.19 -1.61 12.74
CA LEU A 203 18.98 -1.98 11.34
C LEU A 203 18.93 -3.49 11.15
N SER A 204 18.01 -3.95 10.31
CA SER A 204 18.07 -5.26 9.66
C SER A 204 18.33 -5.05 8.17
N VAL A 205 19.24 -5.84 7.59
CA VAL A 205 19.53 -5.81 6.15
C VAL A 205 19.14 -7.15 5.55
N THR A 206 18.22 -7.15 4.59
CA THR A 206 17.75 -8.37 3.92
C THR A 206 17.95 -8.25 2.40
N GLY A 207 18.62 -9.22 1.80
CA GLY A 207 18.77 -9.33 0.36
C GLY A 207 17.79 -10.32 -0.25
N HIS A 208 17.25 -9.99 -1.42
CA HIS A 208 16.39 -10.84 -2.23
C HIS A 208 16.92 -10.87 -3.67
N THR A 209 16.74 -12.01 -4.32
CA THR A 209 17.05 -12.22 -5.74
C THR A 209 15.78 -12.60 -6.49
N ALA A 210 15.78 -12.41 -7.81
CA ALA A 210 14.74 -12.95 -8.67
C ALA A 210 14.96 -14.45 -8.86
N ALA A 211 13.90 -15.18 -9.17
CA ALA A 211 14.00 -16.60 -9.49
C ALA A 211 14.84 -16.79 -10.75
N THR A 212 15.73 -17.78 -10.73
CA THR A 212 16.54 -18.16 -11.88
C THR A 212 15.63 -18.73 -12.97
N ARG A 213 15.82 -18.30 -14.23
CA ARG A 213 15.04 -18.86 -15.34
C ARG A 213 15.39 -20.35 -15.54
N PRO A 214 14.42 -21.21 -15.87
CA PRO A 214 14.69 -22.60 -16.18
C PRO A 214 15.78 -22.73 -17.26
N GLY A 215 16.83 -23.53 -16.97
CA GLY A 215 17.96 -23.74 -17.89
C GLY A 215 19.06 -22.69 -17.84
N ALA A 216 18.92 -21.61 -17.07
CA ALA A 216 20.03 -20.71 -16.78
C ALA A 216 20.94 -21.34 -15.71
N GLN A 217 22.25 -21.38 -15.96
CA GLN A 217 23.21 -21.63 -14.88
C GLN A 217 23.27 -20.39 -14.00
N GLY A 218 22.48 -20.40 -12.93
CA GLY A 218 22.46 -19.33 -11.93
C GLY A 218 23.57 -19.54 -10.90
N SER A 219 24.22 -18.45 -10.50
CA SER A 219 24.91 -18.38 -9.21
C SER A 219 23.94 -18.76 -8.08
N ASP A 220 24.42 -19.44 -7.04
CA ASP A 220 23.58 -19.80 -5.88
C ASP A 220 22.90 -18.55 -5.29
N SER A 221 21.57 -18.45 -5.48
CA SER A 221 20.74 -17.32 -5.07
C SER A 221 20.82 -17.04 -3.57
N TRP A 222 21.05 -18.07 -2.76
CA TRP A 222 21.25 -17.92 -1.32
C TRP A 222 22.55 -17.19 -1.00
N SER A 223 23.68 -17.67 -1.52
CA SER A 223 24.97 -16.98 -1.34
C SER A 223 24.97 -15.56 -1.91
N LEU A 224 24.33 -15.33 -3.07
CA LEU A 224 24.25 -14.02 -3.70
C LEU A 224 23.44 -13.03 -2.87
N SER A 225 22.24 -13.44 -2.43
CA SER A 225 21.36 -12.57 -1.62
C SER A 225 21.98 -12.24 -0.26
N ALA A 226 22.58 -13.23 0.42
CA ALA A 226 23.27 -13.03 1.69
C ALA A 226 24.53 -12.17 1.52
N GLY A 227 25.34 -12.42 0.49
CA GLY A 227 26.55 -11.66 0.19
C GLY A 227 26.26 -10.19 -0.12
N ARG A 228 25.19 -9.89 -0.88
CA ARG A 228 24.73 -8.51 -1.12
C ARG A 228 24.32 -7.80 0.17
N ALA A 229 23.62 -8.49 1.06
CA ALA A 229 23.24 -7.96 2.38
C ALA A 229 24.48 -7.66 3.24
N VAL A 230 25.48 -8.54 3.23
CA VAL A 230 26.76 -8.32 3.92
C VAL A 230 27.51 -7.13 3.33
N SER A 231 27.62 -7.03 2.01
CA SER A 231 28.28 -5.91 1.31
C SER A 231 27.66 -4.56 1.71
N VAL A 232 26.32 -4.47 1.76
CA VAL A 232 25.65 -3.24 2.19
C VAL A 232 25.91 -2.91 3.65
N ARG A 233 25.89 -3.92 4.53
CA ARG A 233 26.24 -3.74 5.95
C ARG A 233 27.67 -3.23 6.10
N GLU A 234 28.62 -3.73 5.33
CA GLU A 234 30.01 -3.25 5.32
C GLU A 234 30.12 -1.80 4.82
N ILE A 235 29.45 -1.46 3.71
CA ILE A 235 29.43 -0.09 3.17
C ILE A 235 28.89 0.89 4.21
N LEU A 236 27.77 0.56 4.87
CA LEU A 236 27.19 1.38 5.93
C LEU A 236 28.12 1.52 7.13
N SER A 237 28.78 0.42 7.54
CA SER A 237 29.73 0.44 8.65
C SER A 237 30.95 1.31 8.35
N ASN A 238 31.51 1.20 7.14
CA ASN A 238 32.63 2.01 6.67
C ASN A 238 32.25 3.49 6.52
N ALA A 239 30.99 3.78 6.25
CA ALA A 239 30.44 5.14 6.25
C ALA A 239 30.12 5.68 7.67
N GLY A 240 30.49 4.95 8.73
CA GLY A 240 30.38 5.38 10.12
C GLY A 240 29.07 5.02 10.82
N PHE A 241 28.28 4.10 10.26
CA PHE A 241 27.17 3.49 11.00
C PHE A 241 27.71 2.46 12.00
N PRO A 242 27.32 2.50 13.29
CA PRO A 242 27.93 1.67 14.31
C PRO A 242 27.55 0.19 14.15
N SER A 243 28.55 -0.70 14.15
CA SER A 243 28.37 -2.13 13.86
C SER A 243 27.50 -2.87 14.89
N ASN A 244 27.35 -2.33 16.10
CA ASN A 244 26.50 -2.90 17.16
C ASN A 244 25.00 -2.59 16.99
N ARG A 245 24.63 -1.73 16.03
CA ARG A 245 23.23 -1.40 15.72
C ARG A 245 22.66 -2.23 14.58
N PHE A 246 23.38 -3.22 14.07
CA PHE A 246 22.79 -4.23 13.18
C PHE A 246 22.19 -5.36 14.00
N THR A 247 20.89 -5.59 13.85
CA THR A 247 20.17 -6.71 14.48
C THR A 247 20.34 -8.00 13.67
N SER A 248 20.25 -7.92 12.35
CA SER A 248 20.34 -9.07 11.46
C SER A 248 20.80 -8.69 10.06
N VAL A 249 21.52 -9.61 9.42
CA VAL A 249 21.88 -9.56 7.99
C VAL A 249 21.47 -10.90 7.39
N ALA A 250 20.58 -10.90 6.41
CA ALA A 250 19.98 -12.12 5.88
C ALA A 250 19.88 -12.09 4.35
N GLY A 251 20.01 -13.26 3.72
CA GLY A 251 19.63 -13.50 2.34
C GLY A 251 18.37 -14.35 2.29
N ARG A 252 17.45 -14.02 1.40
CA ARG A 252 16.19 -14.76 1.20
C ARG A 252 16.01 -15.31 -0.20
N ALA A 253 17.08 -15.31 -1.01
CA ALA A 253 17.05 -15.79 -2.38
C ALA A 253 15.78 -15.28 -3.10
N ASP A 254 15.07 -16.17 -3.80
CA ASP A 254 13.82 -15.96 -4.53
C ASP A 254 12.56 -16.39 -3.75
N THR A 255 12.65 -16.63 -2.44
CA THR A 255 11.52 -17.19 -1.65
C THR A 255 10.42 -16.18 -1.34
N GLU A 256 10.70 -14.88 -1.43
CA GLU A 256 9.77 -13.78 -1.13
C GLU A 256 9.71 -12.78 -2.30
N PRO A 257 9.17 -13.17 -3.49
CA PRO A 257 9.06 -12.27 -4.63
C PRO A 257 8.03 -11.16 -4.38
N VAL A 258 8.29 -9.95 -4.85
CA VAL A 258 7.31 -8.84 -4.81
C VAL A 258 6.16 -9.12 -5.78
N PHE A 259 6.48 -9.74 -6.91
CA PHE A 259 5.54 -10.12 -7.95
C PHE A 259 5.52 -11.66 -8.08
N PRO A 260 4.68 -12.36 -7.29
CA PRO A 260 4.58 -13.83 -7.32
C PRO A 260 4.19 -14.38 -8.70
N ASP A 261 3.37 -13.64 -9.45
CA ASP A 261 2.92 -14.04 -10.79
C ASP A 261 4.06 -14.07 -11.81
N ASN A 262 5.12 -13.29 -11.58
CA ASN A 262 6.29 -13.17 -12.45
C ASN A 262 7.58 -13.19 -11.63
N PRO A 263 8.01 -14.36 -11.11
CA PRO A 263 9.12 -14.47 -10.16
C PRO A 263 10.49 -14.12 -10.77
N HIS A 264 10.61 -14.14 -12.10
CA HIS A 264 11.85 -13.83 -12.84
C HIS A 264 12.09 -12.33 -13.09
N LEU A 265 11.19 -11.44 -12.65
CA LEU A 265 11.35 -10.00 -12.86
C LEU A 265 12.56 -9.44 -12.10
N ALA A 266 13.28 -8.52 -12.74
CA ALA A 266 14.37 -7.80 -12.09
C ALA A 266 13.93 -7.09 -10.80
N SER A 267 12.67 -6.62 -10.75
CA SER A 267 12.06 -6.00 -9.56
C SER A 267 11.95 -6.92 -8.34
N ASN A 268 12.09 -8.24 -8.50
CA ASN A 268 12.19 -9.17 -7.37
C ASN A 268 13.60 -9.18 -6.75
N GLN A 269 14.63 -8.74 -7.50
CA GLN A 269 15.95 -8.43 -6.95
C GLN A 269 15.88 -7.11 -6.20
N ARG A 270 15.89 -7.20 -4.87
CA ARG A 270 15.82 -6.02 -4.00
C ARG A 270 16.66 -6.23 -2.77
N LEU A 271 17.09 -5.12 -2.20
CA LEU A 271 17.76 -5.09 -0.91
C LEU A 271 16.97 -4.18 0.03
N THR A 272 16.53 -4.70 1.15
CA THR A 272 15.73 -3.97 2.13
C THR A 272 16.55 -3.70 3.38
N ILE A 273 16.66 -2.42 3.74
CA ILE A 273 17.20 -1.95 5.00
C ILE A 273 16.02 -1.54 5.88
N THR A 274 15.75 -2.30 6.93
CA THR A 274 14.68 -2.04 7.88
C THR A 274 15.22 -1.35 9.12
N LEU A 275 14.76 -0.13 9.38
CA LEU A 275 14.96 0.54 10.66
C LEU A 275 13.92 -0.01 11.63
N ILE A 276 14.36 -0.79 12.61
CA ILE A 276 13.47 -1.49 13.55
C ILE A 276 12.97 -0.49 14.60
N ASN A 277 11.70 -0.63 14.96
CA ASN A 277 11.12 0.07 16.09
C ASN A 277 11.71 -0.46 17.40
N GLU A 278 12.43 0.40 18.11
CA GLU A 278 12.77 0.12 19.50
C GLU A 278 11.53 0.44 20.35
N ALA A 279 11.05 -0.56 21.10
CA ALA A 279 10.09 -0.30 22.16
C ALA A 279 10.74 0.64 23.18
N PRO A 280 10.00 1.61 23.74
CA PRO A 280 10.54 2.48 24.79
C PRO A 280 11.11 1.61 25.92
N PRO A 281 12.28 1.96 26.49
CA PRO A 281 12.87 1.18 27.56
C PRO A 281 11.85 1.06 28.69
N MET A 282 11.53 -0.18 29.10
CA MET A 282 10.61 -0.40 30.21
C MET A 282 11.18 0.28 31.47
N PRO A 283 10.37 1.04 32.23
CA PRO A 283 10.84 1.62 33.47
C PRO A 283 11.30 0.49 34.42
N PRO A 284 12.49 0.61 35.05
CA PRO A 284 12.96 -0.39 35.99
C PRO A 284 12.01 -0.42 37.19
N GLY A 285 11.22 -1.50 37.33
CA GLY A 285 10.31 -1.70 38.47
C GLY A 285 8.96 -2.36 38.19
N ALA A 286 8.64 -2.73 36.93
CA ALA A 286 7.33 -3.31 36.59
C ALA A 286 7.08 -4.75 37.07
N PHE A 287 8.02 -5.36 37.79
CA PHE A 287 7.84 -6.64 38.47
C PHE A 287 8.29 -6.52 39.92
N ARG A 288 7.33 -6.20 40.80
CA ARG A 288 7.36 -6.57 42.21
C ARG A 288 6.06 -7.27 42.54
#